data_AF-A0AAJ5VF02-F1
#
_entry.id   AF-A0AAJ5VF02-F1
#
_cell.length_a   1.000
_cell.length_b   1.000
_cell.length_c   1.000
_cell.angle_alpha   90.00
_cell.angle_beta   90.00
_cell.angle_gamma   90.00
#
_symmetry.space_group_name_H-M   'P 1'
#
loop_
_entity.id
_entity.type
_entity.pdbx_description
1 polymer ?
#
loop_
_entity_poly.entity_id
_entity_poly.type
_entity_poly.pdbx_seq_one_letter_code
_entity_poly.pdbx_strand_id
1 'polypeptide(L)'
;MDQDQSAQVVVELQGCSARDADAVLTALAGAFGTDRAASDTPSETPGERPTVWSATFDTSDRRGRTSPVRIDAALDLTAQGGYHAVTDLQEALDEVYVVEVLGSASGDQEKEIQLRLTPA
;
A
#
# COMPACT_ATOMS: atom_id res chain seq x y z
N MET A 1 10.71 -13.96 -17.44
CA MET A 1 10.78 -13.69 -16.00
C MET A 1 9.34 -13.57 -15.56
N ASP A 2 8.81 -14.70 -15.12
CA ASP A 2 7.48 -14.84 -14.54
C ASP A 2 7.54 -14.10 -13.20
N GLN A 3 7.06 -12.85 -13.19
CA GLN A 3 6.76 -12.20 -11.92
C GLN A 3 5.64 -13.02 -11.31
N ASP A 4 5.93 -13.67 -10.19
CA ASP A 4 4.97 -14.47 -9.45
C ASP A 4 3.82 -13.57 -9.03
N GLN A 5 2.71 -13.60 -9.80
CA GLN A 5 1.55 -12.72 -9.56
C GLN A 5 0.98 -12.92 -8.15
N SER A 6 1.26 -14.07 -7.52
CA SER A 6 0.86 -14.35 -6.15
C SER A 6 1.63 -13.55 -5.11
N ALA A 7 2.81 -13.00 -5.46
CA ALA A 7 3.58 -12.10 -4.61
C ALA A 7 3.21 -10.61 -4.78
N GLN A 8 2.41 -10.28 -5.79
CA GLN A 8 1.98 -8.92 -6.07
C GLN A 8 0.80 -8.54 -5.19
N VAL A 9 0.89 -7.36 -4.59
CA VAL A 9 -0.17 -6.75 -3.80
C VAL A 9 -0.49 -5.40 -4.40
N VAL A 10 -1.73 -5.24 -4.83
CA VAL A 10 -2.30 -3.95 -5.20
C VAL A 10 -2.73 -3.26 -3.91
N VAL A 11 -2.24 -2.05 -3.71
CA VAL A 11 -2.59 -1.19 -2.59
C VAL A 11 -3.37 -0.01 -3.12
N GLU A 12 -4.50 0.30 -2.51
CA GLU A 12 -5.37 1.41 -2.85
C GLU A 12 -5.61 2.28 -1.60
N LEU A 13 -5.29 3.56 -1.69
CA LEU A 13 -5.42 4.54 -0.61
C LEU A 13 -6.59 5.47 -0.91
N GLN A 14 -7.47 5.64 0.06
CA GLN A 14 -8.69 6.43 -0.07
C GLN A 14 -8.86 7.38 1.12
N GLY A 15 -9.63 8.45 0.91
CA GLY A 15 -9.96 9.40 1.98
C GLY A 15 -8.80 10.27 2.46
N CYS A 16 -7.70 10.35 1.70
CA CYS A 16 -6.50 11.07 2.06
C CYS A 16 -6.06 12.11 1.03
N SER A 17 -5.14 12.98 1.42
CA SER A 17 -4.53 13.95 0.52
C SER A 17 -3.48 13.26 -0.38
N ALA A 18 -3.19 13.85 -1.55
CA ALA A 18 -2.12 13.38 -2.43
C ALA A 18 -0.78 13.20 -1.69
N ARG A 19 -0.52 14.09 -0.72
CA ARG A 19 0.69 14.08 0.10
C ARG A 19 0.74 12.87 1.03
N ASP A 20 -0.35 12.55 1.71
CA ASP A 20 -0.42 11.39 2.60
C ASP A 20 -0.36 10.09 1.82
N ALA A 21 -1.03 10.05 0.67
CA ALA A 21 -0.96 8.91 -0.23
C ALA A 21 0.48 8.67 -0.73
N ASP A 22 1.14 9.72 -1.21
CA ASP A 22 2.53 9.64 -1.66
C ASP A 22 3.49 9.22 -0.54
N ALA A 23 3.26 9.71 0.68
CA ALA A 23 4.02 9.33 1.86
C ALA A 23 3.96 7.82 2.14
N VAL A 24 2.75 7.24 2.18
CA VAL A 24 2.58 5.79 2.42
C VAL A 24 3.17 4.97 1.28
N LEU A 25 2.91 5.35 0.03
CA LEU A 25 3.42 4.62 -1.13
C LEU A 25 4.96 4.68 -1.20
N THR A 26 5.56 5.81 -0.84
CA THR A 26 7.02 5.96 -0.72
C THR A 26 7.58 5.10 0.41
N ALA A 27 6.89 5.02 1.55
CA ALA A 27 7.30 4.16 2.67
C ALA A 27 7.32 2.68 2.24
N LEU A 28 6.27 2.23 1.55
CA LEU A 28 6.16 0.86 1.01
C LEU A 28 7.20 0.58 -0.08
N ALA A 29 7.47 1.53 -0.97
CA ALA A 29 8.50 1.41 -2.01
C ALA A 29 9.92 1.28 -1.45
N GLY A 30 10.16 1.71 -0.20
CA GLY A 30 11.42 1.46 0.51
C GLY A 30 11.56 0.03 1.04
N ALA A 31 10.44 -0.65 1.30
CA ALA A 31 10.42 -2.01 1.84
C ALA A 31 10.26 -3.09 0.78
N PHE A 32 9.53 -2.80 -0.29
CA PHE A 32 9.18 -3.74 -1.34
C PHE A 32 9.48 -3.17 -2.73
N GLY A 33 9.75 -4.04 -3.69
CA GLY A 33 9.75 -3.67 -5.10
C GLY A 33 8.39 -3.09 -5.47
N THR A 34 8.36 -2.03 -6.27
CA THR A 34 7.12 -1.48 -6.81
C THR A 34 7.28 -1.25 -8.30
N ASP A 35 6.21 -1.45 -9.06
CA ASP A 35 6.17 -1.06 -10.48
C ASP A 35 6.13 0.47 -10.62
N ARG A 36 5.76 1.18 -9.54
CA ARG A 36 5.75 2.63 -9.51
C ARG A 36 7.18 3.17 -9.56
N ALA A 37 7.53 3.84 -10.66
CA ALA A 37 8.80 4.55 -10.73
C ALA A 37 8.85 5.65 -9.65
N ALA A 38 10.01 5.90 -9.04
CA ALA A 38 10.16 6.94 -8.01
C ALA A 38 9.79 8.37 -8.50
N SER A 39 9.70 8.57 -9.82
CA SER A 39 9.28 9.83 -10.45
C SER A 39 7.81 9.83 -10.88
N ASP A 40 7.09 8.74 -10.66
CA ASP A 40 5.65 8.63 -10.92
C ASP A 40 4.92 9.29 -9.76
N THR A 41 5.06 10.61 -9.64
CA THR A 41 4.26 11.40 -8.71
C THR A 41 2.84 11.34 -9.26
N PRO A 42 1.87 10.90 -8.47
CA PRO A 42 0.61 10.52 -9.04
C PRO A 42 -0.08 11.84 -9.39
N SER A 43 -0.27 12.04 -10.69
CA SER A 43 -0.63 13.36 -11.23
C SER A 43 -2.10 13.62 -10.97
N GLU A 44 -2.40 14.64 -10.17
CA GLU A 44 -3.74 15.19 -10.04
C GLU A 44 -4.14 15.78 -11.40
N THR A 45 -4.89 15.02 -12.21
CA THR A 45 -5.47 15.55 -13.44
C THR A 45 -6.49 16.62 -13.05
N PRO A 46 -6.33 17.89 -13.45
CA PRO A 46 -7.23 18.96 -13.01
C PRO A 46 -8.62 18.77 -13.63
N GLY A 47 -9.53 18.16 -12.86
CA GLY A 47 -10.92 17.88 -13.26
C GLY A 47 -11.52 16.66 -12.56
N GLU A 48 -10.68 15.67 -12.27
CA GLU A 48 -11.01 14.46 -11.50
C GLU A 48 -10.03 14.42 -10.34
N ARG A 49 -10.43 14.86 -9.16
CA ARG A 49 -9.62 14.65 -7.95
C ARG A 49 -9.56 13.13 -7.75
N PRO A 50 -8.40 12.46 -7.94
CA PRO A 50 -8.33 11.04 -7.68
C PRO A 50 -8.53 10.87 -6.19
N THR A 51 -9.73 10.46 -5.78
CA THR A 51 -10.03 10.13 -4.39
C THR A 51 -9.36 8.81 -3.97
N VAL A 52 -8.77 8.12 -4.95
CA VAL A 52 -8.15 6.80 -4.82
C VAL A 52 -6.76 6.87 -5.44
N TRP A 53 -5.76 6.45 -4.68
CA TRP A 53 -4.37 6.34 -5.11
C TRP A 53 -3.96 4.88 -5.07
N SER A 54 -3.58 4.29 -6.20
CA SER A 54 -3.23 2.88 -6.27
C SER A 54 -1.79 2.64 -6.70
N ALA A 55 -1.17 1.59 -6.17
CA ALA A 55 0.13 1.10 -6.61
C ALA A 55 0.28 -0.39 -6.35
N THR A 56 1.07 -1.07 -7.18
CA THR A 56 1.39 -2.49 -7.01
C THR A 56 2.76 -2.65 -6.38
N PHE A 57 2.84 -3.49 -5.35
CA PHE A 57 4.05 -3.84 -4.63
C PHE A 57 4.31 -5.34 -4.76
N ASP A 58 5.57 -5.70 -4.98
CA ASP A 58 6.05 -7.07 -4.99
C ASP A 58 6.64 -7.42 -3.64
N THR A 59 5.92 -8.26 -2.90
CA THR A 59 6.31 -8.65 -1.53
C THR A 59 7.39 -9.71 -1.49
N SER A 60 7.67 -10.36 -2.62
CA SER A 60 8.81 -11.27 -2.76
C SER A 60 10.13 -10.49 -2.84
N ASP A 61 10.12 -9.29 -3.42
CA ASP A 61 11.27 -8.39 -3.55
C ASP A 61 11.39 -7.45 -2.33
N ARG A 62 11.69 -8.03 -1.15
CA ARG A 62 11.96 -7.24 0.07
C ARG A 62 13.30 -6.50 -0.02
N ARG A 63 13.23 -5.17 -0.11
CA ARG A 63 14.38 -4.27 -0.30
C ARG A 63 15.00 -3.78 1.00
N GLY A 64 14.25 -3.73 2.10
CA GLY A 64 14.74 -3.22 3.38
C GLY A 64 13.64 -2.80 4.35
N ARG A 65 13.97 -1.91 5.29
CA ARG A 65 13.01 -1.40 6.28
C ARG A 65 12.13 -0.31 5.68
N THR A 66 10.83 -0.42 5.92
CA THR A 66 9.90 0.70 5.83
C THR A 66 10.43 1.83 6.71
N SER A 67 10.63 3.02 6.13
CA SER A 67 10.89 4.21 6.94
C SER A 67 9.54 4.83 7.30
N PRO A 68 9.30 5.18 8.58
CA PRO A 68 8.05 5.83 8.96
C PRO A 68 7.98 7.20 8.29
N VAL A 69 7.04 7.36 7.36
CA VAL A 69 6.74 8.66 6.76
C VAL A 69 5.56 9.23 7.53
N ARG A 70 5.60 10.51 7.89
CA ARG A 70 4.48 11.11 8.64
C ARG A 70 3.30 11.34 7.72
N ILE A 71 2.16 10.75 8.07
CA ILE A 71 0.85 11.11 7.54
C ILE A 71 0.20 12.14 8.47
N ASP A 72 -0.53 13.11 7.91
CA ASP A 72 -1.17 14.20 8.67
C ASP A 72 -2.55 13.79 9.20
N ALA A 73 -3.23 12.89 8.48
CA ALA A 73 -4.56 12.42 8.80
C ALA A 73 -4.67 10.89 8.68
N ALA A 74 -5.70 10.33 9.33
CA ALA A 74 -6.08 8.94 9.15
C ALA A 74 -6.49 8.70 7.70
N LEU A 75 -6.09 7.55 7.14
CA LEU A 75 -6.44 7.17 5.78
C LEU A 75 -6.85 5.71 5.70
N ASP A 76 -7.67 5.40 4.71
CA ASP A 76 -8.13 4.05 4.44
C ASP A 76 -7.24 3.43 3.35
N LEU A 77 -6.76 2.23 3.60
CA LEU A 77 -5.87 1.46 2.74
C LEU A 77 -6.50 0.09 2.48
N THR A 78 -6.75 -0.22 1.22
CA THR A 78 -7.14 -1.57 0.79
C THR A 78 -5.93 -2.25 0.17
N ALA A 79 -5.63 -3.47 0.58
CA ALA A 79 -4.55 -4.29 0.01
C ALA A 79 -5.13 -5.59 -0.52
N GLN A 80 -4.92 -5.86 -1.81
CA GLN A 80 -5.40 -7.05 -2.50
C GLN A 80 -4.25 -7.78 -3.20
N GLY A 81 -4.12 -9.08 -2.97
CA GLY A 81 -3.08 -9.89 -3.59
C GLY A 81 -3.07 -11.31 -3.06
N GLY A 82 -1.96 -12.02 -3.21
CA GLY A 82 -1.83 -13.36 -2.63
C GLY A 82 -1.95 -13.33 -1.10
N TYR A 83 -2.47 -14.42 -0.52
CA TYR A 83 -2.73 -14.49 0.92
C TYR A 83 -1.50 -14.17 1.80
N HIS A 84 -0.34 -14.72 1.43
CA HIS A 84 0.92 -14.46 2.12
C HIS A 84 1.38 -13.02 1.88
N ALA A 85 1.37 -12.58 0.63
CA ALA A 85 1.80 -11.26 0.20
C ALA A 85 1.06 -10.13 0.96
N VAL A 86 -0.26 -10.24 1.06
CA VAL A 86 -1.08 -9.26 1.79
C VAL A 86 -0.76 -9.24 3.28
N THR A 87 -0.46 -10.41 3.87
CA THR A 87 -0.08 -10.51 5.28
C THR A 87 1.30 -9.90 5.51
N ASP A 88 2.27 -10.18 4.64
CA ASP A 88 3.62 -9.61 4.67
C ASP A 88 3.61 -8.07 4.55
N LEU A 89 2.74 -7.52 3.70
CA LEU A 89 2.55 -6.08 3.56
C LEU A 89 1.91 -5.46 4.81
N GLN A 90 0.92 -6.13 5.39
CA GLN A 90 0.29 -5.69 6.63
C GLN A 90 1.31 -5.61 7.78
N GLU A 91 2.15 -6.63 7.96
CA GLU A 91 3.17 -6.61 9.02
C GLU A 91 4.18 -5.48 8.82
N ALA A 92 4.60 -5.21 7.58
CA ALA A 92 5.51 -4.11 7.28
C ALA A 92 4.90 -2.73 7.57
N LEU A 93 3.58 -2.58 7.45
CA LEU A 93 2.86 -1.37 7.82
C LEU A 93 2.73 -1.23 9.35
N ASP A 94 2.47 -2.32 10.06
CA ASP A 94 2.36 -2.34 11.53
C ASP A 94 3.67 -1.91 12.23
N GLU A 95 4.81 -2.12 11.59
CA GLU A 95 6.10 -1.66 12.12
C GLU A 95 6.27 -0.11 12.09
N VAL A 96 5.52 0.61 11.26
CA VAL A 96 5.70 2.05 11.03
C VAL A 96 4.46 2.92 11.27
N TYR A 97 3.27 2.32 11.24
CA TYR A 97 1.99 2.99 11.43
C TYR A 97 1.13 2.21 12.41
N VAL A 98 0.15 2.90 13.02
CA VAL A 98 -0.91 2.22 13.76
C VAL A 98 -1.93 1.71 12.75
N VAL A 99 -1.98 0.39 12.59
CA VAL A 99 -2.85 -0.32 11.64
C VAL A 99 -4.12 -0.81 12.35
N GLU A 100 -5.28 -0.34 11.89
CA GLU A 100 -6.58 -0.86 12.32
C GLU A 100 -7.23 -1.66 11.19
N VAL A 101 -7.58 -2.92 11.43
CA VAL A 101 -8.24 -3.75 10.41
C VAL A 101 -9.75 -3.44 10.40
N LEU A 102 -10.24 -2.83 9.33
CA LEU A 102 -11.65 -2.53 9.12
C LEU A 102 -12.42 -3.75 8.57
N GLY A 103 -11.75 -4.57 7.76
CA GLY A 103 -12.35 -5.75 7.14
C GLY A 103 -11.34 -6.61 6.40
N SER A 104 -11.74 -7.84 6.09
CA SER A 104 -10.95 -8.74 5.23
C SER A 104 -11.86 -9.68 4.45
N ALA A 105 -11.57 -9.86 3.17
CA ALA A 105 -12.15 -10.89 2.32
C ALA A 105 -11.05 -11.84 1.85
N SER A 106 -11.36 -13.13 1.72
CA SER A 106 -10.39 -14.13 1.24
C SER A 106 -11.08 -15.06 0.25
N GLY A 107 -10.46 -15.22 -0.91
CA GLY A 107 -10.80 -16.20 -1.93
C GLY A 107 -9.94 -17.46 -1.81
N ASP A 108 -9.89 -18.25 -2.88
CA ASP A 108 -9.16 -19.51 -2.94
C ASP A 108 -7.63 -19.33 -2.84
N GLN A 109 -7.10 -18.25 -3.45
CA GLN A 109 -5.66 -17.93 -3.47
C GLN A 109 -5.37 -16.44 -3.21
N GLU A 110 -6.39 -15.60 -3.27
CA GLU A 110 -6.30 -14.15 -3.12
C GLU A 110 -6.91 -13.71 -1.79
N LYS A 111 -6.39 -12.62 -1.24
CA LYS A 111 -6.88 -11.97 -0.03
C LYS A 111 -7.01 -10.49 -0.31
N GLU A 112 -8.07 -9.90 0.20
CA GLU A 112 -8.25 -8.46 0.30
C GLU A 112 -8.33 -8.12 1.79
N ILE A 113 -7.61 -7.10 2.23
CA ILE A 113 -7.78 -6.51 3.56
C ILE A 113 -8.03 -5.01 3.43
N GLN A 114 -8.89 -4.51 4.29
CA GLN A 114 -9.18 -3.10 4.43
C GLN A 114 -8.64 -2.67 5.78
N LEU A 115 -7.71 -1.74 5.73
CA LEU A 115 -6.96 -1.22 6.85
C LEU A 115 -7.21 0.28 6.96
N ARG A 116 -7.17 0.79 8.18
CA ARG A 116 -7.06 2.20 8.47
C ARG A 116 -5.70 2.47 9.06
N LEU A 117 -4.94 3.33 8.40
CA LEU A 117 -3.65 3.78 8.89
C LEU A 117 -3.82 5.08 9.67
N THR A 118 -3.22 5.13 10.85
CA THR A 118 -3.11 6.35 11.65
C THR A 118 -1.66 6.62 12.01
N PRO A 119 -1.27 7.90 12.19
CA PRO A 119 0.08 8.24 12.59
C PRO A 119 0.38 7.62 13.97
N ALA A 120 1.53 6.95 14.07
CA ALA A 120 2.02 6.32 15.31
C ALA A 120 2.55 7.33 16.34
#